data_AF-A0A327WMG2-F1
#
_entry.id   AF-A0A327WMG2-F1
#
_cell.length_a   1.000
_cell.length_b   1.000
_cell.length_c   1.000
_cell.angle_alpha   90.00
_cell.angle_beta   90.00
_cell.angle_gamma   90.00
#
_symmetry.space_group_name_H-M   'P 1'
#
loop_
_entity.id
_entity.type
_entity.pdbx_description
1 polymer ?
#
loop_
_entity_poly.entity_id
_entity_poly.type
_entity_poly.pdbx_seq_one_letter_code
_entity_poly.pdbx_strand_id
1 'polypeptide(L)'
;MSHGFVVDSRWLRRPVVTALTTLVVAAVYYLSGRLGLLGKLDIEGIVVTPVWPPSGVAVAALLVFGLWVWPGIALGSLMVIATLTTPQATTLVNVAGNTLAPLCAVLLLRRIRFRPDISRLRDGLALVFGGLCAMVISSTAGAGVQVLSGALDTGSFWTVWLAWWVGDTMGVLLVTPLLLLLLGPKERFRVRRWKEALCLAVTAAVLVPLAALSTISLLFLVFPLLVWAALRFELIGSLTCALFASVLATFEANTGSGAFVRQTGIEVMAKLGAFNGAVALTALLLSSLVTEQRATRRSVQRACDELAEVLEHLTAGENLPGVAGQRGQDGEFGPPGHAPTPPRE
;
A
#
# COMPACT_ATOMS: atom_id res chain seq x y z
N MET A 1 -58.58 11.20 7.48
CA MET A 1 -57.82 9.98 7.09
C MET A 1 -56.75 10.37 6.09
N SER A 2 -55.55 10.69 6.57
CA SER A 2 -54.39 10.99 5.72
C SER A 2 -53.19 10.27 6.34
N HIS A 3 -53.04 8.99 6.00
CA HIS A 3 -51.82 8.23 6.31
C HIS A 3 -50.69 8.82 5.46
N GLY A 4 -49.93 9.73 6.05
CA GLY A 4 -48.65 10.18 5.51
C GLY A 4 -47.71 8.98 5.51
N PHE A 5 -47.39 8.48 4.31
CA PHE A 5 -46.28 7.57 4.09
C PHE A 5 -44.99 8.31 4.45
N VAL A 6 -44.55 8.17 5.70
CA VAL A 6 -43.16 8.43 6.07
C VAL A 6 -42.35 7.31 5.43
N VAL A 7 -41.96 7.51 4.17
CA VAL A 7 -40.99 6.63 3.51
C VAL A 7 -39.71 6.70 4.33
N ASP A 8 -39.43 5.60 5.01
CA ASP A 8 -38.33 5.44 5.93
C ASP A 8 -36.99 5.72 5.19
N SER A 9 -36.43 6.90 5.46
CA SER A 9 -35.25 7.47 4.77
C SER A 9 -34.01 6.55 4.80
N ARG A 10 -34.01 5.50 5.63
CA ARG A 10 -32.97 4.45 5.65
C ARG A 10 -32.95 3.61 4.37
N TRP A 11 -34.08 3.42 3.70
CA TRP A 11 -34.18 2.64 2.46
C TRP A 11 -33.64 3.37 1.24
N LEU A 12 -33.78 4.69 1.18
CA LEU A 12 -33.22 5.54 0.11
C LEU A 12 -31.71 5.79 0.31
N ARG A 13 -31.22 5.83 1.55
CA ARG A 13 -29.79 6.07 1.84
C ARG A 13 -28.87 5.00 1.28
N ARG A 14 -29.25 3.72 1.34
CA ARG A 14 -28.43 2.61 0.82
C ARG A 14 -28.19 2.66 -0.69
N PRO A 15 -29.22 2.71 -1.57
CA PRO A 15 -29.01 2.77 -3.01
C PRO A 15 -28.34 4.08 -3.44
N VAL A 16 -28.64 5.20 -2.79
CA VAL A 16 -27.96 6.48 -3.08
C VAL A 16 -26.47 6.40 -2.74
N VAL A 17 -26.10 5.86 -1.57
CA VAL A 17 -24.68 5.66 -1.21
C VAL A 17 -24.01 4.69 -2.18
N THR A 18 -24.66 3.59 -2.54
CA THR A 18 -24.14 2.63 -3.54
C THR A 18 -23.90 3.31 -4.90
N ALA A 19 -24.87 4.08 -5.39
CA ALA A 19 -24.76 4.80 -6.66
C ALA A 19 -23.64 5.86 -6.60
N LEU A 20 -23.61 6.68 -5.54
CA LEU A 20 -22.57 7.70 -5.35
C LEU A 20 -21.17 7.10 -5.27
N THR A 21 -20.98 6.03 -4.49
CA THR A 21 -19.67 5.35 -4.41
C THR A 21 -19.28 4.77 -5.77
N THR A 22 -20.21 4.19 -6.51
CA THR A 22 -19.96 3.64 -7.85
C THR A 22 -19.52 4.75 -8.82
N LEU A 23 -20.19 5.91 -8.79
CA LEU A 23 -19.84 7.09 -9.58
C LEU A 23 -18.49 7.68 -9.18
N VAL A 24 -18.18 7.74 -7.88
CA VAL A 24 -16.87 8.19 -7.39
C VAL A 24 -15.77 7.25 -7.87
N VAL A 25 -15.98 5.92 -7.78
CA VAL A 25 -15.01 4.93 -8.30
C VAL A 25 -14.82 5.11 -9.80
N ALA A 26 -15.89 5.30 -10.57
CA ALA A 26 -15.80 5.57 -12.01
C ALA A 26 -15.01 6.84 -12.32
N ALA A 27 -15.30 7.93 -11.61
CA ALA A 27 -14.62 9.21 -11.78
C ALA A 27 -13.13 9.12 -11.42
N VAL A 28 -12.79 8.49 -10.29
CA VAL A 28 -11.39 8.32 -9.87
C VAL A 28 -10.64 7.40 -10.84
N TYR A 29 -11.26 6.30 -11.28
CA TYR A 29 -10.69 5.44 -12.31
C TYR A 29 -10.41 6.22 -13.59
N TYR A 30 -11.41 6.96 -14.10
CA TYR A 30 -11.28 7.77 -15.31
C TYR A 30 -10.18 8.82 -15.19
N LEU A 31 -10.17 9.61 -14.11
CA LEU A 31 -9.16 10.64 -13.87
C LEU A 31 -7.76 10.04 -13.75
N SER A 32 -7.62 8.90 -13.06
CA SER A 32 -6.35 8.19 -12.94
C SER A 32 -5.86 7.65 -14.30
N GLY A 33 -6.78 7.29 -15.20
CA GLY A 33 -6.46 6.88 -16.57
C GLY A 33 -6.00 8.05 -17.40
N ARG A 34 -6.68 9.20 -17.30
CA ARG A 34 -6.24 10.45 -17.94
C ARG A 34 -4.85 10.88 -17.48
N LEU A 35 -4.55 10.73 -16.19
CA LEU A 35 -3.21 10.98 -15.64
C LEU A 35 -2.18 9.99 -16.20
N GLY A 36 -2.49 8.69 -16.24
CA GLY A 36 -1.62 7.67 -16.84
C GLY A 36 -1.29 7.97 -18.30
N LEU A 37 -2.28 8.45 -19.06
CA LEU A 37 -2.12 8.83 -20.47
C LEU A 37 -1.23 10.06 -20.69
N LEU A 38 -0.92 10.86 -19.66
CA LEU A 38 0.11 11.90 -19.76
C LEU A 38 1.52 11.30 -19.91
N GLY A 39 1.73 10.11 -19.35
CA GLY A 39 2.97 9.33 -19.44
C GLY A 39 2.96 8.30 -20.57
N LYS A 40 2.11 8.47 -21.59
CA LYS A 40 1.95 7.47 -22.66
C LYS A 40 3.19 7.35 -23.55
N LEU A 41 3.52 6.11 -23.90
CA LEU A 41 4.46 5.72 -24.93
C LEU A 41 3.70 5.13 -26.11
N ASP A 42 4.23 5.33 -27.31
CA ASP A 42 3.74 4.67 -28.53
C ASP A 42 4.68 3.51 -28.86
N ILE A 43 4.11 2.29 -28.90
CA ILE A 43 4.82 1.07 -29.23
C ILE A 43 4.03 0.36 -30.32
N GLU A 44 4.61 0.23 -31.51
CA GLU A 44 3.95 -0.41 -32.66
C GLU A 44 2.60 0.25 -33.04
N GLY A 45 2.47 1.58 -32.87
CA GLY A 45 1.23 2.32 -33.11
C GLY A 45 0.19 2.17 -32.01
N ILE A 46 0.51 1.44 -30.93
CA ILE A 46 -0.37 1.20 -29.79
C ILE A 46 0.10 2.03 -28.59
N VAL A 47 -0.86 2.74 -28.00
CA VAL A 47 -0.64 3.54 -26.80
C VAL A 47 -0.48 2.62 -25.59
N VAL A 48 0.67 2.72 -24.92
CA VAL A 48 1.01 1.98 -23.69
C VAL A 48 1.46 2.94 -22.61
N THR A 49 1.22 2.60 -21.34
CA THR A 49 1.67 3.38 -20.19
C THR A 49 2.52 2.51 -19.26
N PRO A 50 3.78 2.89 -18.96
CA PRO A 50 4.67 2.13 -18.06
C PRO A 50 4.14 1.90 -16.65
N VAL A 51 3.27 2.78 -16.19
CA VAL A 51 2.47 2.63 -14.98
C VAL A 51 1.05 2.99 -15.37
N TRP A 52 0.10 2.09 -15.15
CA TRP A 52 -1.33 2.32 -15.39
C TRP A 52 -2.08 2.49 -14.05
N PRO A 53 -2.22 3.73 -13.53
CA PRO A 53 -2.87 3.97 -12.24
C PRO A 53 -4.27 3.37 -12.07
N PRO A 54 -5.13 3.31 -13.11
CA PRO A 54 -6.48 2.77 -12.97
C PRO A 54 -6.55 1.34 -12.43
N SER A 55 -5.61 0.47 -12.82
CA SER A 55 -5.57 -0.92 -12.33
C SER A 55 -5.35 -0.96 -10.82
N GLY A 56 -4.48 -0.09 -10.28
CA GLY A 56 -4.30 0.02 -8.83
C GLY A 56 -5.46 0.69 -8.10
N VAL A 57 -6.09 1.70 -8.71
CA VAL A 57 -7.33 2.30 -8.19
C VAL A 57 -8.44 1.26 -8.09
N ALA A 58 -8.60 0.43 -9.12
CA ALA A 58 -9.62 -0.61 -9.16
C ALA A 58 -9.41 -1.64 -8.05
N VAL A 59 -8.19 -2.17 -7.87
CA VAL A 59 -7.89 -3.11 -6.79
C VAL A 59 -8.10 -2.46 -5.42
N ALA A 60 -7.64 -1.22 -5.21
CA ALA A 60 -7.83 -0.50 -3.96
C ALA A 60 -9.32 -0.28 -3.65
N ALA A 61 -10.11 0.16 -4.63
CA ALA A 61 -11.55 0.38 -4.47
C ALA A 61 -12.28 -0.92 -4.10
N LEU A 62 -11.96 -2.03 -4.75
CA LEU A 62 -12.55 -3.34 -4.46
C LEU A 62 -12.15 -3.89 -3.09
N LEU A 63 -10.94 -3.58 -2.60
CA LEU A 63 -10.50 -3.94 -1.26
C LEU A 63 -11.16 -3.09 -0.17
N VAL A 64 -11.35 -1.79 -0.41
CA VAL A 64 -11.90 -0.84 0.57
C VAL A 64 -13.42 -0.90 0.63
N PHE A 65 -14.09 -0.82 -0.53
CA PHE A 65 -15.55 -0.75 -0.61
C PHE A 65 -16.20 -2.11 -0.79
N GLY A 66 -15.46 -3.11 -1.29
CA GLY A 66 -15.95 -4.46 -1.56
C GLY A 66 -16.24 -4.71 -3.04
N LEU A 67 -16.61 -5.94 -3.41
CA LEU A 67 -16.74 -6.35 -4.82
C LEU A 67 -17.90 -5.65 -5.56
N TRP A 68 -18.89 -5.12 -4.85
CA TRP A 68 -20.09 -4.52 -5.45
C TRP A 68 -19.82 -3.21 -6.22
N VAL A 69 -18.65 -2.57 -6.04
CA VAL A 69 -18.29 -1.34 -6.78
C VAL A 69 -17.75 -1.63 -8.19
N TRP A 70 -17.70 -2.89 -8.62
CA TRP A 70 -17.22 -3.28 -9.96
C TRP A 70 -17.89 -2.53 -11.12
N PRO A 71 -19.19 -2.14 -11.09
CA PRO A 71 -19.78 -1.39 -12.20
C PRO A 71 -19.12 -0.02 -12.38
N GLY A 72 -18.58 0.56 -11.31
CA GLY A 72 -17.84 1.83 -11.37
C GLY A 72 -16.53 1.68 -12.11
N ILE A 73 -15.84 0.55 -11.95
CA ILE A 73 -14.62 0.21 -12.69
C ILE A 73 -14.93 0.04 -14.18
N ALA A 74 -15.98 -0.71 -14.50
CA ALA A 74 -16.42 -0.91 -15.88
C ALA A 74 -16.79 0.42 -16.55
N LEU A 75 -17.55 1.27 -15.85
CA LEU A 75 -17.93 2.59 -16.35
C LEU A 75 -16.71 3.51 -16.55
N GLY A 76 -15.80 3.56 -15.57
CA GLY A 76 -14.56 4.33 -15.69
C GLY A 76 -13.69 3.84 -16.84
N SER A 77 -13.58 2.52 -17.03
CA SER A 77 -12.84 1.91 -18.14
C SER A 77 -13.43 2.28 -19.49
N LEU A 78 -14.76 2.18 -19.62
CA LEU A 78 -15.49 2.60 -20.83
C LEU A 78 -15.23 4.08 -21.15
N MET A 79 -15.30 4.95 -20.15
CA MET A 79 -15.03 6.39 -20.33
C MET A 79 -13.60 6.64 -20.80
N VAL A 80 -12.61 5.92 -20.27
CA VAL A 80 -11.21 6.06 -20.72
C VAL A 80 -11.08 5.61 -22.18
N ILE A 81 -11.60 4.43 -22.53
CA ILE A 81 -11.52 3.89 -23.89
C ILE A 81 -12.22 4.83 -24.89
N ALA A 82 -13.38 5.39 -24.51
CA ALA A 82 -14.11 6.35 -25.34
C ALA A 82 -13.33 7.64 -25.62
N THR A 83 -12.30 7.98 -24.82
CA THR A 83 -11.40 9.11 -25.14
C THR A 83 -10.28 8.76 -26.12
N LEU A 84 -10.02 7.47 -26.33
CA LEU A 84 -8.97 6.98 -27.22
C LEU A 84 -9.52 6.59 -28.60
N THR A 85 -10.67 5.92 -28.62
CA THR A 85 -11.29 5.41 -29.85
C THR A 85 -12.82 5.41 -29.76
N THR A 86 -13.47 5.39 -30.92
CA THR A 86 -14.94 5.22 -30.99
C THR A 86 -15.32 3.85 -30.44
N PRO A 87 -16.25 3.77 -29.47
CA PRO A 87 -16.67 2.48 -28.90
C PRO A 87 -17.24 1.54 -29.97
N GLN A 88 -16.74 0.31 -29.98
CA GLN A 88 -17.15 -0.78 -30.87
C GLN A 88 -17.53 -2.01 -30.03
N ALA A 89 -18.01 -3.08 -30.67
CA ALA A 89 -18.28 -4.34 -29.98
C ALA A 89 -17.04 -4.87 -29.22
N THR A 90 -15.85 -4.66 -29.77
CA THR A 90 -14.55 -5.01 -29.17
C THR A 90 -14.24 -4.22 -27.90
N THR A 91 -14.82 -3.03 -27.72
CA THR A 91 -14.69 -2.23 -26.48
C THR A 91 -15.24 -2.99 -25.27
N LEU A 92 -16.29 -3.78 -25.44
CA LEU A 92 -16.86 -4.57 -24.34
C LEU A 92 -15.88 -5.61 -23.81
N VAL A 93 -15.05 -6.20 -24.69
CA VAL A 93 -14.01 -7.16 -24.29
C VAL A 93 -12.93 -6.47 -23.47
N ASN A 94 -12.48 -5.27 -23.87
CA ASN A 94 -11.51 -4.49 -23.11
C ASN A 94 -12.06 -4.04 -21.75
N VAL A 95 -13.30 -3.54 -21.72
CA VAL A 95 -13.98 -3.16 -20.47
C VAL A 95 -14.12 -4.37 -19.55
N ALA A 96 -14.52 -5.53 -20.08
CA ALA A 96 -14.60 -6.76 -19.33
C ALA A 96 -13.23 -7.17 -18.78
N GLY A 97 -12.17 -7.17 -19.59
CA GLY A 97 -10.81 -7.50 -19.16
C GLY A 97 -10.30 -6.59 -18.04
N ASN A 98 -10.46 -5.27 -18.21
CA ASN A 98 -10.06 -4.25 -17.23
C ASN A 98 -10.87 -4.30 -15.93
N THR A 99 -12.04 -4.93 -15.93
CA THR A 99 -12.88 -5.11 -14.74
C THR A 99 -12.63 -6.46 -14.07
N LEU A 100 -12.54 -7.53 -14.85
CA LEU A 100 -12.31 -8.89 -14.38
C LEU A 100 -10.91 -9.05 -13.77
N ALA A 101 -9.89 -8.42 -14.33
CA ALA A 101 -8.53 -8.51 -13.82
C ALA A 101 -8.44 -8.03 -12.34
N PRO A 102 -8.86 -6.80 -11.97
CA PRO A 102 -8.90 -6.38 -10.56
C PRO A 102 -9.81 -7.25 -9.67
N LEU A 103 -10.95 -7.73 -10.19
CA LEU A 103 -11.83 -8.64 -9.45
C LEU A 103 -11.09 -9.94 -9.09
N CYS A 104 -10.43 -10.57 -10.07
CA CYS A 104 -9.63 -11.76 -9.87
C CYS A 104 -8.49 -11.50 -8.87
N ALA A 105 -7.78 -10.37 -8.99
CA ALA A 105 -6.74 -9.98 -8.03
C ALA A 105 -7.28 -9.97 -6.60
N VAL A 106 -8.42 -9.30 -6.36
CA VAL A 106 -9.02 -9.22 -5.02
C VAL A 106 -9.55 -10.57 -4.54
N LEU A 107 -10.10 -11.41 -5.41
CA LEU A 107 -10.51 -12.76 -5.04
C LEU A 107 -9.32 -13.62 -4.60
N LEU A 108 -8.18 -13.54 -5.30
CA LEU A 108 -6.93 -14.20 -4.90
C LEU A 108 -6.44 -13.67 -3.54
N LEU A 109 -6.42 -12.36 -3.34
CA LEU A 109 -6.01 -11.73 -2.07
C LEU A 109 -6.91 -12.14 -0.90
N ARG A 110 -8.22 -12.29 -1.12
CA ARG A 110 -9.17 -12.76 -0.10
C ARG A 110 -8.90 -14.20 0.32
N ARG A 111 -8.51 -15.08 -0.60
CA ARG A 111 -8.20 -16.49 -0.30
C ARG A 111 -7.05 -16.66 0.68
N ILE A 112 -6.11 -15.72 0.69
CA ILE A 112 -4.93 -15.75 1.57
C ILE A 112 -5.06 -14.86 2.80
N ARG A 113 -6.28 -14.36 3.10
CA ARG A 113 -6.58 -13.46 4.22
C ARG A 113 -5.70 -12.21 4.23
N PHE A 114 -5.53 -11.60 3.06
CA PHE A 114 -4.78 -10.37 2.86
C PHE A 114 -5.24 -9.26 3.82
N ARG A 115 -4.27 -8.59 4.45
CA ARG A 115 -4.53 -7.40 5.27
C ARG A 115 -4.25 -6.14 4.46
N PRO A 116 -5.23 -5.22 4.30
CA PRO A 116 -5.05 -3.97 3.57
C PRO A 116 -3.96 -3.05 4.11
N ASP A 117 -3.51 -3.32 5.32
CA ASP A 117 -2.55 -2.51 6.03
C ASP A 117 -1.09 -2.91 5.75
N ILE A 118 -0.90 -3.98 4.96
CA ILE A 118 0.37 -4.53 4.42
C ILE A 118 1.45 -4.56 5.50
N SER A 119 1.04 -5.02 6.68
CA SER A 119 1.89 -5.07 7.87
C SER A 119 2.80 -6.31 7.90
N ARG A 120 2.63 -7.23 6.95
CA ARG A 120 3.32 -8.52 6.88
C ARG A 120 3.97 -8.70 5.51
N LEU A 121 5.12 -9.35 5.48
CA LEU A 121 5.78 -9.76 4.24
C LEU A 121 4.86 -10.61 3.35
N ARG A 122 4.04 -11.47 3.96
CA ARG A 122 3.02 -12.26 3.25
C ARG A 122 2.03 -11.38 2.49
N ASP A 123 1.60 -10.26 3.06
CA ASP A 123 0.66 -9.34 2.41
C ASP A 123 1.31 -8.60 1.25
N GLY A 124 2.59 -8.20 1.40
CA GLY A 124 3.39 -7.65 0.30
C GLY A 124 3.53 -8.64 -0.88
N LEU A 125 3.93 -9.88 -0.59
CA LEU A 125 4.05 -10.95 -1.60
C LEU A 125 2.70 -11.29 -2.23
N ALA A 126 1.64 -11.35 -1.42
CA ALA A 126 0.27 -11.56 -1.88
C ALA A 126 -0.14 -10.53 -2.94
N LEU A 127 0.15 -9.25 -2.69
CA LEU A 127 -0.14 -8.17 -3.64
C LEU A 127 0.69 -8.30 -4.93
N VAL A 128 1.97 -8.67 -4.80
CA VAL A 128 2.86 -8.91 -5.94
C VAL A 128 2.32 -10.01 -6.84
N PHE A 129 2.13 -11.22 -6.31
CA PHE A 129 1.64 -12.35 -7.10
C PHE A 129 0.18 -12.18 -7.54
N GLY A 130 -0.66 -11.57 -6.71
CA GLY A 130 -2.05 -11.25 -7.06
C GLY A 130 -2.14 -10.31 -8.25
N GLY A 131 -1.30 -9.26 -8.28
CA GLY A 131 -1.19 -8.35 -9.43
C GLY A 131 -0.67 -9.06 -10.68
N LEU A 132 0.50 -9.71 -10.58
CA LEU A 132 1.15 -10.39 -11.71
C LEU A 132 0.22 -11.41 -12.39
N CYS A 133 -0.45 -12.26 -11.60
CA CYS A 133 -1.33 -13.30 -12.14
C CYS A 133 -2.63 -12.73 -12.71
N ALA A 134 -3.22 -11.73 -12.06
CA ALA A 134 -4.53 -11.23 -12.47
C ALA A 134 -4.46 -10.31 -13.69
N MET A 135 -3.39 -9.51 -13.83
CA MET A 135 -3.22 -8.59 -14.96
C MET A 135 -2.93 -9.30 -16.29
N VAL A 136 -2.71 -10.62 -16.27
CA VAL A 136 -2.73 -11.47 -17.48
C VAL A 136 -4.08 -11.36 -18.18
N ILE A 137 -5.19 -11.23 -17.42
CA ILE A 137 -6.54 -11.17 -17.99
C ILE A 137 -6.74 -9.90 -18.83
N SER A 138 -6.40 -8.73 -18.27
CA SER A 138 -6.56 -7.44 -18.97
C SER A 138 -5.66 -7.37 -20.21
N SER A 139 -4.40 -7.78 -20.05
CA SER A 139 -3.41 -7.74 -21.14
C SER A 139 -3.74 -8.69 -22.28
N THR A 140 -4.25 -9.88 -21.97
CA THR A 140 -4.67 -10.85 -22.97
C THR A 140 -5.93 -10.39 -23.69
N ALA A 141 -6.91 -9.85 -22.96
CA ALA A 141 -8.12 -9.28 -23.55
C ALA A 141 -7.76 -8.10 -24.48
N GLY A 142 -6.95 -7.15 -24.00
CA GLY A 142 -6.47 -6.00 -24.75
C GLY A 142 -5.73 -6.41 -26.02
N ALA A 143 -4.63 -7.16 -25.88
CA ALA A 143 -3.76 -7.49 -27.02
C ALA A 143 -4.48 -8.40 -28.02
N GLY A 144 -5.31 -9.32 -27.52
CA GLY A 144 -6.13 -10.19 -28.35
C GLY A 144 -7.11 -9.39 -29.20
N VAL A 145 -7.78 -8.40 -28.62
CA VAL A 145 -8.69 -7.51 -29.37
C VAL A 145 -7.96 -6.73 -30.46
N GLN A 146 -6.75 -6.24 -30.19
CA GLN A 146 -5.99 -5.49 -31.21
C GLN A 146 -5.60 -6.35 -32.41
N VAL A 147 -5.21 -7.60 -32.17
CA VAL A 147 -4.91 -8.55 -33.25
C VAL A 147 -6.18 -8.95 -34.01
N LEU A 148 -7.26 -9.27 -33.29
CA LEU A 148 -8.53 -9.70 -33.90
C LEU A 148 -9.22 -8.60 -34.71
N SER A 149 -9.02 -7.33 -34.33
CA SER A 149 -9.53 -6.17 -35.07
C SER A 149 -8.64 -5.76 -36.24
N GLY A 150 -7.48 -6.40 -36.44
CA GLY A 150 -6.51 -6.04 -37.46
C GLY A 150 -5.73 -4.75 -37.17
N ALA A 151 -5.86 -4.19 -35.96
CA ALA A 151 -5.16 -2.99 -35.54
C ALA A 151 -3.69 -3.26 -35.15
N LEU A 152 -3.34 -4.51 -34.85
CA LEU A 152 -1.99 -4.93 -34.47
C LEU A 152 -1.58 -6.18 -35.26
N ASP A 153 -0.36 -6.19 -35.78
CA ASP A 153 0.21 -7.38 -36.40
C ASP A 153 0.45 -8.50 -35.37
N THR A 154 0.25 -9.74 -35.80
CA THR A 154 0.44 -10.94 -34.96
C THR A 154 1.85 -11.06 -34.40
N GLY A 155 2.88 -10.60 -35.11
CA GLY A 155 4.27 -10.59 -34.64
C GLY A 155 4.51 -9.64 -33.46
N SER A 156 3.73 -8.56 -33.37
CA SER A 156 3.84 -7.54 -32.31
C SER A 156 2.99 -7.84 -31.08
N PHE A 157 2.22 -8.94 -31.08
CA PHE A 157 1.35 -9.34 -29.97
C PHE A 157 2.10 -9.39 -28.63
N TRP A 158 3.22 -10.11 -28.55
CA TRP A 158 3.94 -10.32 -27.30
C TRP A 158 4.55 -9.03 -26.75
N THR A 159 5.01 -8.14 -27.64
CA THR A 159 5.59 -6.85 -27.27
C THR A 159 4.53 -5.96 -26.62
N VAL A 160 3.37 -5.80 -27.27
CA VAL A 160 2.26 -4.98 -26.74
C VAL A 160 1.64 -5.63 -25.49
N TRP A 161 1.45 -6.95 -25.51
CA TRP A 161 0.93 -7.71 -24.37
C TRP A 161 1.80 -7.54 -23.13
N LEU A 162 3.12 -7.69 -23.27
CA LEU A 162 4.05 -7.53 -22.15
C LEU A 162 4.05 -6.09 -21.64
N ALA A 163 3.99 -5.13 -22.57
CA ALA A 163 3.98 -3.72 -22.23
C ALA A 163 2.72 -3.34 -21.42
N TRP A 164 1.54 -3.80 -21.82
CA TRP A 164 0.32 -3.62 -21.04
C TRP A 164 0.34 -4.38 -19.70
N TRP A 165 0.84 -5.61 -19.69
CA TRP A 165 0.93 -6.41 -18.47
C TRP A 165 1.83 -5.77 -17.42
N VAL A 166 2.99 -5.25 -17.84
CA VAL A 166 3.90 -4.50 -16.97
C VAL A 166 3.19 -3.24 -16.45
N GLY A 167 2.59 -2.45 -17.35
CA GLY A 167 1.91 -1.21 -16.97
C GLY A 167 0.80 -1.40 -15.94
N ASP A 168 -0.07 -2.38 -16.19
CA ASP A 168 -1.16 -2.78 -15.31
C ASP A 168 -0.65 -3.28 -13.96
N THR A 169 0.35 -4.15 -13.98
CA THR A 169 0.97 -4.69 -12.76
C THR A 169 1.58 -3.57 -11.94
N MET A 170 2.34 -2.66 -12.55
CA MET A 170 2.95 -1.53 -11.83
C MET A 170 1.90 -0.59 -11.24
N GLY A 171 0.78 -0.41 -11.94
CA GLY A 171 -0.41 0.24 -11.39
C GLY A 171 -0.85 -0.42 -10.08
N VAL A 172 -1.01 -1.74 -10.08
CA VAL A 172 -1.40 -2.49 -8.87
C VAL A 172 -0.35 -2.37 -7.76
N LEU A 173 0.94 -2.53 -8.08
CA LEU A 173 2.01 -2.59 -7.06
C LEU A 173 2.39 -1.22 -6.47
N LEU A 174 2.26 -0.14 -7.23
CA LEU A 174 2.61 1.20 -6.75
C LEU A 174 1.39 1.95 -6.21
N VAL A 175 0.25 1.87 -6.91
CA VAL A 175 -0.93 2.72 -6.59
C VAL A 175 -1.84 2.08 -5.56
N THR A 176 -2.13 0.77 -5.65
CA THR A 176 -2.99 0.08 -4.66
C THR A 176 -2.52 0.30 -3.22
N PRO A 177 -1.26 -0.04 -2.85
CA PRO A 177 -0.85 0.00 -1.46
C PRO A 177 -0.74 1.45 -0.95
N LEU A 178 -0.39 2.40 -1.82
CA LEU A 178 -0.39 3.82 -1.48
C LEU A 178 -1.80 4.32 -1.15
N LEU A 179 -2.80 3.95 -1.96
CA LEU A 179 -4.20 4.31 -1.70
C LEU A 179 -4.73 3.66 -0.42
N LEU A 180 -4.42 2.40 -0.16
CA LEU A 180 -4.81 1.71 1.07
C LEU A 180 -4.23 2.41 2.32
N LEU A 181 -2.98 2.88 2.24
CA LEU A 181 -2.35 3.64 3.32
C LEU A 181 -3.00 5.02 3.53
N LEU A 182 -3.32 5.72 2.45
CA LEU A 182 -3.95 7.05 2.50
C LEU A 182 -5.39 6.99 3.03
N LEU A 183 -6.11 5.91 2.72
CA LEU A 183 -7.48 5.67 3.19
C LEU A 183 -7.54 5.00 4.56
N GLY A 184 -6.40 4.52 5.08
CA GLY A 184 -6.27 3.85 6.37
C GLY A 184 -6.29 4.79 7.58
N PRO A 185 -6.14 4.25 8.81
CA PRO A 185 -6.19 5.04 10.04
C PRO A 185 -5.10 6.12 10.09
N LYS A 186 -5.52 7.38 10.30
CA LYS A 186 -4.64 8.57 10.32
C LYS A 186 -3.58 8.55 11.43
N GLU A 187 -3.77 7.72 12.46
CA GLU A 187 -2.83 7.57 13.59
C GLU A 187 -1.43 7.10 13.16
N ARG A 188 -1.32 6.49 11.97
CA ARG A 188 -0.04 6.14 11.34
C ARG A 188 0.75 7.37 10.88
N PHE A 189 0.09 8.48 10.58
CA PHE A 189 0.69 9.74 10.11
C PHE A 189 1.11 10.65 11.27
N ARG A 190 1.70 10.10 12.33
CA ARG A 190 2.23 10.94 13.41
C ARG A 190 3.51 11.60 12.92
N VAL A 191 3.37 12.80 12.34
CA VAL A 191 4.44 13.66 11.78
C VAL A 191 5.35 14.22 12.88
N ARG A 192 5.87 13.35 13.75
CA ARG A 192 6.82 13.72 14.80
C ARG A 192 8.24 13.94 14.25
N ARG A 193 8.42 13.83 12.92
CA ARG A 193 9.71 13.84 12.21
C ARG A 193 9.65 14.59 10.87
N TRP A 194 8.98 15.74 10.82
CA TRP A 194 8.87 16.53 9.59
C TRP A 194 10.23 16.91 8.98
N LYS A 195 11.26 17.11 9.82
CA LYS A 195 12.64 17.38 9.36
C LYS A 195 13.24 16.21 8.57
N GLU A 196 13.06 14.97 9.06
CA GLU A 196 13.51 13.77 8.33
C GLU A 196 12.70 13.62 7.03
N ALA A 197 11.41 13.95 7.03
CA ALA A 197 10.55 13.84 5.85
C ALA A 197 10.92 14.87 4.79
N LEU A 198 11.23 16.10 5.21
CA LEU A 198 11.74 17.15 4.34
C LEU A 198 13.09 16.77 3.76
N CYS A 199 14.01 16.24 4.58
CA CYS A 199 15.31 15.75 4.11
C CYS A 199 15.15 14.63 3.06
N LEU A 200 14.25 13.66 3.31
CA LEU A 200 13.95 12.61 2.34
C LEU A 200 13.38 13.17 1.04
N ALA A 201 12.42 14.10 1.14
CA ALA A 201 11.80 14.73 -0.01
C ALA A 201 12.82 15.51 -0.85
N VAL A 202 13.70 16.28 -0.21
CA VAL A 202 14.78 17.02 -0.89
C VAL A 202 15.77 16.07 -1.55
N THR A 203 16.22 15.02 -0.84
CA THR A 203 17.12 14.02 -1.42
C THR A 203 16.48 13.31 -2.60
N ALA A 204 15.19 12.93 -2.51
CA ALA A 204 14.47 12.35 -3.64
C ALA A 204 14.36 13.33 -4.82
N ALA A 205 14.02 14.59 -4.54
CA ALA A 205 13.87 15.63 -5.54
C ALA A 205 15.18 16.00 -6.25
N VAL A 206 16.35 15.71 -5.67
CA VAL A 206 17.65 15.94 -6.32
C VAL A 206 18.19 14.65 -6.96
N LEU A 207 18.18 13.54 -6.22
CA LEU A 207 18.81 12.29 -6.64
C LEU A 207 18.08 11.64 -7.80
N VAL A 208 16.74 11.66 -7.79
CA VAL A 208 15.94 10.99 -8.83
C VAL A 208 16.08 11.71 -10.18
N PRO A 209 15.97 13.05 -10.29
CA PRO A 209 16.28 13.74 -11.54
C PRO A 209 17.72 13.56 -12.00
N LEU A 210 18.69 13.65 -11.08
CA LEU A 210 20.10 13.43 -11.42
C LEU A 210 20.32 12.01 -12.01
N ALA A 211 19.65 11.01 -11.43
CA ALA A 211 19.72 9.63 -11.91
C ALA A 211 19.05 9.44 -13.27
N ALA A 212 17.90 10.08 -13.50
CA ALA A 212 17.12 9.94 -14.73
C ALA A 212 17.72 10.72 -15.91
N LEU A 213 18.24 11.94 -15.65
CA LEU A 213 18.87 12.81 -16.64
C LEU A 213 20.29 12.36 -17.03
N SER A 214 20.91 11.48 -16.24
CA SER A 214 22.25 10.96 -16.53
C SER A 214 22.24 10.02 -17.74
N THR A 215 23.14 10.27 -18.69
CA THR A 215 23.35 9.43 -19.88
C THR A 215 23.97 8.07 -19.57
N ILE A 216 24.51 7.87 -18.36
CA ILE A 216 25.10 6.60 -17.89
C ILE A 216 24.04 5.76 -17.11
N SER A 217 22.75 6.12 -17.18
CA SER A 217 21.64 5.40 -16.53
C SER A 217 21.88 5.10 -15.05
N LEU A 218 22.08 6.15 -14.24
CA LEU A 218 22.30 6.04 -12.79
C LEU A 218 21.01 5.71 -11.99
N LEU A 219 20.01 5.11 -12.63
CA LEU A 219 18.73 4.73 -12.05
C LEU A 219 18.88 3.81 -10.81
N PHE A 220 20.00 3.08 -10.70
CA PHE A 220 20.32 2.27 -9.54
C PHE A 220 20.55 3.08 -8.24
N LEU A 221 20.82 4.39 -8.33
CA LEU A 221 20.93 5.26 -7.15
C LEU A 221 19.58 5.44 -6.43
N VAL A 222 18.46 5.08 -7.08
CA VAL A 222 17.14 5.09 -6.45
C VAL A 222 17.05 4.01 -5.36
N PHE A 223 17.77 2.88 -5.45
CA PHE A 223 17.66 1.81 -4.44
C PHE A 223 18.14 2.23 -3.04
N PRO A 224 19.32 2.86 -2.85
CA PRO A 224 19.71 3.41 -1.55
C PRO A 224 18.67 4.37 -0.95
N LEU A 225 18.06 5.21 -1.79
CA LEU A 225 16.99 6.12 -1.37
C LEU A 225 15.75 5.34 -0.88
N LEU A 226 15.33 4.30 -1.61
CA LEU A 226 14.22 3.44 -1.21
C LEU A 226 14.49 2.71 0.11
N VAL A 227 15.74 2.24 0.31
CA VAL A 227 16.18 1.60 1.55
C VAL A 227 16.09 2.58 2.71
N TRP A 228 16.62 3.79 2.54
CA TRP A 228 16.54 4.81 3.57
C TRP A 228 15.09 5.22 3.88
N ALA A 229 14.27 5.36 2.85
CA ALA A 229 12.84 5.66 2.98
C ALA A 229 12.09 4.55 3.74
N ALA A 230 12.32 3.27 3.40
CA ALA A 230 11.73 2.13 4.09
C ALA A 230 12.17 2.07 5.56
N LEU A 231 13.46 2.31 5.84
CA LEU A 231 14.01 2.30 7.19
C LEU A 231 13.55 3.47 8.06
N ARG A 232 13.10 4.60 7.50
CA ARG A 232 12.64 5.74 8.31
C ARG A 232 11.13 5.90 8.32
N PHE A 233 10.51 5.75 7.17
CA PHE A 233 9.10 6.04 6.91
C PHE A 233 8.29 4.80 6.50
N GLU A 234 8.86 3.60 6.62
CA GLU A 234 8.18 2.33 6.33
C GLU A 234 7.61 2.33 4.91
N LEU A 235 6.43 1.73 4.74
CA LEU A 235 5.80 1.51 3.43
C LEU A 235 5.43 2.81 2.72
N ILE A 236 4.98 3.84 3.45
CA ILE A 236 4.54 5.07 2.79
C ILE A 236 5.70 5.84 2.16
N GLY A 237 6.81 6.01 2.88
CA GLY A 237 7.96 6.73 2.33
C GLY A 237 8.56 6.00 1.14
N SER A 238 8.76 4.69 1.26
CA SER A 238 9.35 3.89 0.18
C SER A 238 8.47 3.87 -1.08
N LEU A 239 7.15 3.66 -0.95
CA LEU A 239 6.23 3.69 -2.09
C LEU A 239 6.11 5.07 -2.73
N THR A 240 6.15 6.15 -1.94
CA THR A 240 6.07 7.50 -2.49
C THR A 240 7.33 7.84 -3.30
N CYS A 241 8.51 7.48 -2.78
CA CYS A 241 9.78 7.60 -3.51
C CYS A 241 9.80 6.73 -4.76
N ALA A 242 9.30 5.48 -4.68
CA ALA A 242 9.18 4.57 -5.80
C ALA A 242 8.29 5.14 -6.90
N LEU A 243 7.09 5.61 -6.54
CA LEU A 243 6.14 6.21 -7.48
C LEU A 243 6.72 7.48 -8.12
N PHE A 244 7.36 8.35 -7.33
CA PHE A 244 8.02 9.54 -7.85
C PHE A 244 9.12 9.19 -8.88
N ALA A 245 9.96 8.20 -8.56
CA ALA A 245 11.00 7.74 -9.46
C ALA A 245 10.43 7.11 -10.74
N SER A 246 9.37 6.31 -10.65
CA SER A 246 8.70 5.73 -11.82
C SER A 246 8.05 6.79 -12.71
N VAL A 247 7.40 7.81 -12.13
CA VAL A 247 6.79 8.92 -12.88
C VAL A 247 7.87 9.73 -13.59
N LEU A 248 8.95 10.09 -12.90
CA LEU A 248 10.01 10.88 -13.52
C LEU A 248 10.75 10.10 -14.61
N ALA A 249 11.07 8.83 -14.37
CA ALA A 249 11.69 7.98 -15.39
C ALA A 249 10.80 7.84 -16.64
N THR A 250 9.48 7.72 -16.45
CA THR A 250 8.50 7.69 -17.55
C THR A 250 8.47 9.03 -18.30
N PHE A 251 8.57 10.15 -17.59
CA PHE A 251 8.63 11.47 -18.22
C PHE A 251 9.90 11.65 -19.08
N GLU A 252 11.07 11.29 -18.55
CA GLU A 252 12.34 11.37 -19.28
C GLU A 252 12.39 10.42 -20.49
N ALA A 253 11.74 9.26 -20.38
CA ALA A 253 11.59 8.34 -21.51
C ALA A 253 10.74 8.95 -22.64
N ASN A 254 9.66 9.67 -22.31
CA ASN A 254 8.81 10.33 -23.31
C ASN A 254 9.50 11.50 -24.01
N THR A 255 10.36 12.23 -23.31
CA THR A 255 11.14 13.33 -23.89
C THR A 255 12.40 12.85 -24.63
N GLY A 256 12.66 11.53 -24.65
CA GLY A 256 13.85 10.95 -25.28
C GLY A 256 15.16 11.42 -24.66
N SER A 257 15.14 11.77 -23.37
CA SER A 257 16.23 12.44 -22.67
C SER A 257 16.97 11.50 -21.70
N GLY A 258 18.17 11.92 -21.27
CA GLY A 258 18.98 11.23 -20.29
C GLY A 258 19.26 9.75 -20.60
N ALA A 259 18.84 8.87 -19.71
CA ALA A 259 19.03 7.42 -19.79
C ALA A 259 18.32 6.74 -20.99
N PHE A 260 17.47 7.45 -21.72
CA PHE A 260 16.62 6.91 -22.80
C PHE A 260 16.98 7.44 -24.19
N VAL A 261 18.03 8.25 -24.30
CA VAL A 261 18.50 8.81 -25.59
C VAL A 261 18.84 7.69 -26.59
N ARG A 262 18.36 7.85 -27.84
CA ARG A 262 18.63 6.95 -29.00
C ARG A 262 18.16 5.50 -28.83
N GLN A 263 17.17 5.24 -27.98
CA GLN A 263 16.60 3.90 -27.80
C GLN A 263 15.33 3.70 -28.63
N THR A 264 15.07 2.45 -29.00
CA THR A 264 13.80 2.06 -29.62
C THR A 264 12.68 2.02 -28.58
N GLY A 265 11.41 2.11 -29.01
CA GLY A 265 10.26 2.03 -28.08
C GLY A 265 10.25 0.75 -27.23
N ILE A 266 10.72 -0.36 -27.81
CA ILE A 266 10.85 -1.65 -27.12
C ILE A 266 11.94 -1.58 -26.04
N GLU A 267 13.11 -1.01 -26.35
CA GLU A 267 14.20 -0.86 -25.39
C GLU A 267 13.82 0.06 -24.22
N VAL A 268 13.16 1.18 -24.52
CA VAL A 268 12.63 2.11 -23.51
C VAL A 268 11.65 1.38 -22.60
N MET A 269 10.71 0.63 -23.17
CA MET A 269 9.71 -0.11 -22.39
C MET A 269 10.33 -1.22 -21.55
N ALA A 270 11.30 -1.97 -22.09
CA ALA A 270 12.02 -3.00 -21.36
C ALA A 270 12.79 -2.42 -20.17
N LYS A 271 13.53 -1.31 -20.38
CA LYS A 271 14.26 -0.63 -19.31
C LYS A 271 13.32 -0.06 -18.24
N LEU A 272 12.26 0.62 -18.64
CA LEU A 272 11.27 1.17 -17.70
C LEU A 272 10.54 0.07 -16.94
N GLY A 273 10.15 -1.02 -17.61
CA GLY A 273 9.49 -2.15 -16.99
C GLY A 273 10.37 -2.84 -15.95
N ALA A 274 11.64 -3.08 -16.29
CA ALA A 274 12.62 -3.65 -15.37
C ALA A 274 12.88 -2.71 -14.18
N PHE A 275 13.06 -1.41 -14.43
CA PHE A 275 13.28 -0.41 -13.39
C PHE A 275 12.08 -0.28 -12.45
N ASN A 276 10.88 -0.06 -12.99
CA ASN A 276 9.65 0.09 -12.21
C ASN A 276 9.34 -1.18 -11.42
N GLY A 277 9.52 -2.36 -12.04
CA GLY A 277 9.35 -3.64 -11.39
C GLY A 277 10.31 -3.82 -10.21
N ALA A 278 11.60 -3.57 -10.41
CA ALA A 278 12.60 -3.69 -9.36
C ALA A 278 12.36 -2.69 -8.21
N VAL A 279 12.03 -1.44 -8.53
CA VAL A 279 11.71 -0.38 -7.56
C VAL A 279 10.44 -0.70 -6.76
N ALA A 280 9.37 -1.13 -7.43
CA ALA A 280 8.12 -1.52 -6.77
C ALA A 280 8.30 -2.72 -5.84
N LEU A 281 8.98 -3.77 -6.32
CA LEU A 281 9.28 -4.96 -5.52
C LEU A 281 10.16 -4.62 -4.31
N THR A 282 11.20 -3.82 -4.51
CA THR A 282 12.09 -3.41 -3.41
C THR A 282 11.32 -2.60 -2.39
N ALA A 283 10.55 -1.60 -2.84
CA ALA A 283 9.76 -0.76 -1.95
C ALA A 283 8.74 -1.58 -1.15
N LEU A 284 8.01 -2.50 -1.80
CA LEU A 284 7.01 -3.33 -1.15
C LEU A 284 7.63 -4.34 -0.18
N LEU A 285 8.59 -5.15 -0.64
CA LEU A 285 9.14 -6.25 0.14
C LEU A 285 10.00 -5.74 1.29
N LEU A 286 10.87 -4.76 1.02
CA LEU A 286 11.72 -4.18 2.07
C LEU A 286 10.86 -3.47 3.13
N SER A 287 9.86 -2.70 2.70
CA SER A 287 8.99 -2.03 3.66
C SER A 287 8.11 -3.00 4.44
N SER A 288 7.59 -4.05 3.80
CA SER A 288 6.81 -5.08 4.49
C SER A 288 7.66 -5.79 5.53
N LEU A 289 8.91 -6.13 5.19
CA LEU A 289 9.87 -6.74 6.13
C LEU A 289 10.21 -5.82 7.30
N VAL A 290 10.53 -4.55 7.03
CA VAL A 290 10.84 -3.56 8.08
C VAL A 290 9.63 -3.33 8.98
N THR A 291 8.42 -3.26 8.41
CA THR A 291 7.18 -3.07 9.17
C THR A 291 6.89 -4.27 10.06
N GLU A 292 7.03 -5.49 9.52
CA GLU A 292 6.85 -6.73 10.27
C GLU A 292 7.88 -6.85 11.41
N GLN A 293 9.15 -6.58 11.14
CA GLN A 293 10.22 -6.62 12.14
C GLN A 293 9.96 -5.62 13.28
N ARG A 294 9.48 -4.41 12.96
CA ARG A 294 9.12 -3.40 13.97
C ARG A 294 7.92 -3.82 14.80
N ALA A 295 6.91 -4.41 14.17
CA ALA A 295 5.73 -4.91 14.87
C ALA A 295 6.13 -6.00 15.88
N THR A 296 6.94 -6.97 15.46
CA THR A 296 7.47 -8.03 16.32
C THR A 296 8.33 -7.46 17.46
N ARG A 297 9.20 -6.49 17.18
CA ARG A 297 10.01 -5.86 18.23
C ARG A 297 9.14 -5.12 19.25
N ARG A 298 8.10 -4.41 18.80
CA ARG A 298 7.16 -3.71 19.70
C ARG A 298 6.33 -4.67 20.53
N SER A 299 5.92 -5.83 19.99
CA SER A 299 5.17 -6.81 20.76
C SER A 299 6.03 -7.47 21.84
N VAL A 300 7.29 -7.78 21.54
CA VAL A 300 8.24 -8.30 22.54
C VAL A 300 8.46 -7.26 23.64
N GLN A 301 8.67 -5.99 23.27
CA GLN A 301 8.92 -4.95 24.26
C GLN A 301 7.70 -4.69 25.17
N ARG A 302 6.48 -4.68 24.62
CA ARG A 302 5.26 -4.59 25.43
C ARG A 302 5.09 -5.76 26.39
N ALA A 303 5.38 -6.98 25.94
CA ALA A 303 5.31 -8.15 26.81
C ALA A 303 6.34 -8.07 27.95
N CYS A 304 7.55 -7.56 27.68
CA CYS A 304 8.53 -7.29 28.73
C CYS A 304 8.07 -6.19 29.70
N ASP A 305 7.50 -5.10 29.19
CA ASP A 305 6.99 -3.99 30.00
C ASP A 305 5.81 -4.46 30.90
N GLU A 306 4.88 -5.25 30.36
CA GLU A 306 3.77 -5.86 31.11
C GLU A 306 4.27 -6.83 32.20
N LEU A 307 5.28 -7.65 31.90
CA LEU A 307 5.90 -8.55 32.89
C LEU A 307 6.62 -7.77 33.99
N ALA A 308 7.31 -6.68 33.65
CA ALA A 308 7.96 -5.80 34.63
C ALA A 308 6.93 -5.15 35.55
N GLU A 309 5.81 -4.65 35.00
CA GLU A 309 4.71 -4.07 35.78
C GLU A 309 4.08 -5.09 36.74
N VAL A 310 3.86 -6.34 36.30
CA VAL A 310 3.32 -7.41 37.17
C VAL A 310 4.31 -7.78 38.28
N LEU A 311 5.61 -7.84 38.00
CA LEU A 311 6.65 -8.11 39.01
C LEU A 311 6.74 -6.98 40.04
N GLU A 312 6.64 -5.71 39.62
CA GLU A 312 6.58 -4.57 40.52
C GLU A 312 5.36 -4.65 41.46
N HIS A 313 4.20 -5.05 40.95
CA HIS A 313 3.00 -5.22 41.79
C HIS A 313 3.13 -6.38 42.80
N LEU A 314 3.76 -7.50 42.41
CA LEU A 314 3.96 -8.65 43.32
C LEU A 314 4.99 -8.35 44.41
N THR A 315 6.11 -7.73 44.06
CA THR A 315 7.15 -7.33 45.01
C THR A 315 6.70 -6.20 45.94
N ALA A 316 5.83 -5.29 45.46
CA ALA A 316 5.18 -4.31 46.32
C ALA A 316 4.16 -4.94 47.29
N GLY A 317 3.51 -6.05 46.91
CA GLY A 317 2.57 -6.78 47.76
C GLY A 317 3.22 -7.62 48.88
N GLU A 318 4.48 -8.05 48.72
CA GLU A 318 5.22 -8.80 49.75
C GLU A 318 5.80 -7.90 50.87
N ASN A 319 5.80 -6.58 50.70
CA ASN A 319 6.30 -5.61 51.69
C ASN A 319 5.21 -5.14 52.68
N LEU A 320 4.50 -6.05 53.35
CA LEU A 320 3.70 -5.72 54.54
C LEU A 320 4.59 -5.78 55.80
N PRO A 321 4.91 -4.65 56.46
CA PRO A 321 5.68 -4.65 57.70
C PRO A 321 4.77 -5.04 58.86
N GLY A 322 5.03 -6.20 59.48
CA GLY A 322 4.11 -6.67 60.51
C GLY A 322 4.61 -7.69 61.52
N VAL A 323 5.90 -8.04 61.63
CA VAL A 323 6.40 -8.77 62.82
C VAL A 323 7.90 -8.51 63.04
N ALA A 324 8.28 -7.35 63.59
CA ALA A 324 9.53 -7.19 64.34
C ALA A 324 9.57 -5.84 65.04
N GLY A 325 9.43 -5.80 66.38
CA GLY A 325 9.74 -4.58 67.12
C GLY A 325 9.11 -4.37 68.50
N GLN A 326 8.84 -5.40 69.31
CA GLN A 326 8.64 -5.21 70.76
C GLN A 326 9.89 -5.68 71.51
N ARG A 327 10.91 -4.81 71.55
CA ARG A 327 11.96 -4.84 72.58
C ARG A 327 12.43 -3.42 72.86
N GLY A 328 12.18 -2.99 74.10
CA GLY A 328 12.98 -1.97 74.77
C GLY A 328 12.20 -0.72 75.19
N GLN A 329 12.37 -0.36 76.47
CA GLN A 329 11.79 0.76 77.22
C GLN A 329 10.38 0.39 77.72
N ASP A 330 10.17 0.13 79.01
CA ASP A 330 10.38 1.09 80.09
C ASP A 330 11.14 0.53 81.31
N GLY A 331 12.00 1.37 81.89
CA GLY A 331 12.45 1.26 83.27
C GLY A 331 12.41 2.64 83.91
N GLU A 332 11.69 2.77 85.03
CA GLU A 332 12.19 3.38 86.29
C GLU A 332 11.11 3.45 87.39
N PHE A 333 11.59 3.43 88.64
CA PHE A 333 10.97 3.72 89.96
C PHE A 333 10.52 2.57 90.89
N GLY A 334 11.25 2.39 92.00
CA GLY A 334 10.72 1.93 93.30
C GLY A 334 11.65 1.04 94.17
N PRO A 335 11.96 1.38 95.45
CA PRO A 335 13.08 0.84 96.24
C PRO A 335 12.74 -0.44 97.08
N PRO A 336 13.70 -1.05 97.80
CA PRO A 336 13.65 -2.47 98.19
C PRO A 336 12.92 -2.71 99.52
N GLY A 337 12.11 -3.76 99.59
CA GLY A 337 11.40 -4.14 100.81
C GLY A 337 11.03 -5.63 100.85
N HIS A 338 11.71 -6.36 101.73
CA HIS A 338 11.34 -7.60 102.42
C HIS A 338 10.90 -8.86 101.65
N ALA A 339 11.72 -9.91 101.82
CA ALA A 339 11.31 -11.31 101.73
C ALA A 339 10.16 -11.64 102.70
N PRO A 340 9.33 -12.63 102.39
CA PRO A 340 9.53 -13.92 103.07
C PRO A 340 9.35 -15.17 102.17
N THR A 341 9.93 -16.25 102.68
CA THR A 341 9.97 -17.66 102.24
C THR A 341 8.60 -18.38 102.24
N PRO A 342 8.51 -19.63 101.70
CA PRO A 342 7.32 -20.19 101.01
C PRO A 342 6.46 -21.13 101.88
N PRO A 343 5.45 -21.79 101.28
CA PRO A 343 5.36 -23.26 101.35
C PRO A 343 5.08 -23.89 99.97
N ARG A 344 5.88 -24.87 99.51
CA ARG A 344 5.59 -26.32 99.57
C ARG A 344 4.16 -26.70 99.18
N GLU A 345 3.98 -27.18 97.95
CA GLU A 345 3.79 -28.60 97.60
C GLU A 345 4.09 -28.82 96.11
#